data_AF-X1NX60-F1
#
_entry.id   AF-X1NX60-F1
#
_cell.length_a   1.000
_cell.length_b   1.000
_cell.length_c   1.000
_cell.angle_alpha   90.00
_cell.angle_beta   90.00
_cell.angle_gamma   90.00
#
_symmetry.space_group_name_H-M   'P 1'
#
loop_
_entity.id
_entity.type
_entity.pdbx_description
1 polymer ?
#
loop_
_entity_poly.entity_id
_entity_poly.type
_entity_poly.pdbx_seq_one_letter_code
_entity_poly.pdbx_strand_id
1 'polypeptide(L)'
;MIFAHLEEAELINTHLEGALLSDAHLEGACLGLAHLEGALLFDTHLAGAELATAKISPDTRLENVDWGNYVLGDERKGWFLTSSDVYRRLKIWYHNAGMYDIAGEFFFREMTVKRKALKPWPNPLPRAWSKFLSLICGYGERPLRVFHGV
;
A
#
# COMPACT_ATOMS: atom_id res chain seq x y z
N MET A 1 -10.36 17.13 -18.11
CA MET A 1 -9.24 16.17 -18.07
C MET A 1 -7.95 16.95 -18.01
N ILE A 2 -7.19 16.78 -16.93
CA ILE A 2 -5.83 17.28 -16.80
C ILE A 2 -4.96 16.04 -16.84
N PHE A 3 -4.26 15.83 -17.95
CA PHE A 3 -3.27 14.76 -18.04
C PHE A 3 -1.95 15.32 -17.52
N ALA A 4 -1.49 14.81 -16.39
CA ALA A 4 -0.20 15.17 -15.81
C ALA A 4 0.75 13.98 -15.96
N HIS A 5 1.86 14.20 -16.65
CA HIS A 5 2.97 13.24 -16.76
C HIS A 5 3.99 13.60 -15.68
N LEU A 6 3.95 12.83 -14.60
CA LEU A 6 4.78 13.00 -13.40
C LEU A 6 5.46 11.67 -13.03
N GLU A 7 5.72 10.84 -14.04
CA GLU A 7 6.43 9.57 -13.90
C GLU A 7 7.83 9.84 -13.32
N GLU A 8 8.21 9.08 -12.30
CA GLU A 8 9.49 9.22 -11.57
C GLU A 8 9.76 10.62 -10.98
N ALA A 9 8.74 11.49 -10.91
CA ALA A 9 8.92 12.85 -10.41
C ALA A 9 9.24 12.88 -8.91
N GLU A 10 10.15 13.77 -8.52
CA GLU A 10 10.44 14.06 -7.12
C GLU A 10 9.42 15.07 -6.55
N LEU A 11 8.37 14.55 -5.91
CA LEU A 11 7.29 15.31 -5.29
C LEU A 11 7.37 15.24 -3.74
N ILE A 12 8.59 15.22 -3.23
CA ILE A 12 8.85 15.09 -1.79
C ILE A 12 8.44 16.38 -1.10
N ASN A 13 7.62 16.27 -0.05
CA ASN A 13 7.15 17.41 0.75
C ASN A 13 6.39 18.48 -0.07
N THR A 14 5.75 18.08 -1.17
CA THR A 14 4.92 18.99 -1.98
C THR A 14 3.52 19.15 -1.38
N HIS A 15 2.97 20.36 -1.53
CA HIS A 15 1.60 20.70 -1.18
C HIS A 15 0.66 20.40 -2.36
N LEU A 16 -0.05 19.28 -2.27
CA LEU A 16 -1.00 18.80 -3.28
C LEU A 16 -2.41 18.67 -2.69
N GLU A 17 -2.69 19.38 -1.58
CA GLU A 17 -4.00 19.39 -0.93
C GLU A 17 -5.07 19.89 -1.92
N GLY A 18 -6.12 19.11 -2.13
CA GLY A 18 -7.17 19.44 -3.11
C GLY A 18 -6.72 19.46 -4.58
N ALA A 19 -5.51 18.99 -4.91
CA ALA A 19 -5.01 18.98 -6.28
C ALA A 19 -5.87 18.08 -7.18
N LEU A 20 -6.12 18.56 -8.41
CA LEU A 20 -6.77 17.79 -9.47
C LEU A 20 -5.70 16.97 -10.21
N LEU A 21 -5.53 15.73 -9.79
CA LEU A 21 -4.56 14.79 -10.35
C LEU A 21 -5.25 13.61 -11.04
N SER A 22 -6.52 13.74 -11.40
CA SER A 22 -7.27 12.72 -12.14
C SER A 22 -6.55 12.33 -13.43
N ASP A 23 -6.50 11.04 -13.77
CA ASP A 23 -5.79 10.53 -14.96
C ASP A 23 -4.27 10.86 -14.99
N ALA A 24 -3.66 11.24 -13.86
CA ALA A 24 -2.23 11.51 -13.80
C ALA A 24 -1.39 10.22 -13.80
N HIS A 25 -0.28 10.29 -14.52
CA HIS A 25 0.77 9.29 -14.54
C HIS A 25 1.80 9.61 -13.44
N LEU A 26 1.76 8.85 -12.35
CA LEU A 26 2.62 8.99 -11.17
C LEU A 26 3.42 7.69 -10.91
N GLU A 27 3.59 6.87 -11.94
CA GLU A 27 4.36 5.63 -11.87
C GLU A 27 5.79 5.92 -11.39
N GLY A 28 6.22 5.27 -10.32
CA GLY A 28 7.54 5.48 -9.71
C GLY A 28 7.76 6.86 -9.06
N ALA A 29 6.75 7.74 -9.00
CA ALA A 29 6.90 9.07 -8.41
C ALA A 29 7.24 9.00 -6.91
N CYS A 30 8.09 9.92 -6.45
CA CYS A 30 8.49 10.06 -5.06
C CYS A 30 7.57 11.04 -4.32
N LEU A 31 6.47 10.55 -3.75
CA LEU A 31 5.47 11.32 -2.99
C LEU A 31 5.73 11.29 -1.47
N GLY A 32 6.98 11.08 -1.07
CA GLY A 32 7.38 11.05 0.33
C GLY A 32 7.04 12.36 1.03
N LEU A 33 6.37 12.31 2.20
CA LEU A 33 5.90 13.51 2.92
C LEU A 33 4.93 14.42 2.13
N ALA A 34 4.48 14.03 0.95
CA ALA A 34 3.55 14.84 0.16
C ALA A 34 2.21 15.00 0.90
N HIS A 35 1.64 16.19 0.81
CA HIS A 35 0.33 16.50 1.35
C HIS A 35 -0.73 16.22 0.30
N LEU A 36 -1.44 15.10 0.41
CA LEU A 36 -2.47 14.67 -0.53
C LEU A 36 -3.89 14.78 0.06
N GLU A 37 -4.04 15.51 1.15
CA GLU A 37 -5.34 15.66 1.84
C GLU A 37 -6.38 16.28 0.89
N GLY A 38 -7.44 15.53 0.59
CA GLY A 38 -8.49 15.97 -0.33
C GLY A 38 -8.10 15.99 -1.82
N ALA A 39 -6.92 15.49 -2.19
CA ALA A 39 -6.52 15.38 -3.59
C ALA A 39 -7.47 14.46 -4.39
N LEU A 40 -7.74 14.81 -5.63
CA LEU A 40 -8.52 14.00 -6.55
C LEU A 40 -7.57 13.14 -7.39
N LEU A 41 -7.44 11.86 -7.01
CA LEU A 41 -6.55 10.88 -7.62
C LEU A 41 -7.35 9.75 -8.32
N PHE A 42 -8.56 10.03 -8.79
CA PHE A 42 -9.33 9.03 -9.51
C PHE A 42 -8.69 8.71 -10.86
N ASP A 43 -8.73 7.45 -11.27
CA ASP A 43 -8.11 6.96 -12.53
C ASP A 43 -6.59 7.23 -12.63
N THR A 44 -5.90 7.41 -11.50
CA THR A 44 -4.45 7.67 -11.49
C THR A 44 -3.61 6.41 -11.56
N HIS A 45 -2.44 6.52 -12.17
CA HIS A 45 -1.48 5.44 -12.22
C HIS A 45 -0.39 5.66 -11.17
N LEU A 46 -0.40 4.85 -10.10
CA LEU A 46 0.52 4.92 -8.96
C LEU A 46 1.42 3.68 -8.85
N ALA A 47 1.58 2.94 -9.95
CA ALA A 47 2.40 1.74 -9.98
C ALA A 47 3.84 2.04 -9.52
N GLY A 48 4.26 1.42 -8.41
CA GLY A 48 5.61 1.60 -7.88
C GLY A 48 5.91 2.97 -7.25
N ALA A 49 4.91 3.84 -7.06
CA ALA A 49 5.09 5.11 -6.39
C ALA A 49 5.58 4.92 -4.93
N GLU A 50 6.31 5.92 -4.43
CA GLU A 50 6.78 5.98 -3.05
C GLU A 50 5.88 6.90 -2.25
N LEU A 51 5.20 6.33 -1.25
CA LEU A 51 4.19 7.03 -0.44
C LEU A 51 4.58 7.04 1.03
N ALA A 52 5.85 6.75 1.35
CA ALA A 52 6.39 6.82 2.69
C ALA A 52 6.01 8.16 3.33
N THR A 53 5.29 8.10 4.45
CA THR A 53 4.86 9.28 5.21
C THR A 53 3.98 10.29 4.45
N ALA A 54 3.48 9.96 3.25
CA ALA A 54 2.52 10.79 2.52
C ALA A 54 1.25 10.99 3.34
N LYS A 55 0.71 12.20 3.41
CA LYS A 55 -0.48 12.50 4.20
C LYS A 55 -1.71 12.29 3.33
N ILE A 56 -2.43 11.20 3.63
CA ILE A 56 -3.68 10.82 2.97
C ILE A 56 -4.79 10.98 3.99
N SER A 57 -5.83 11.73 3.65
CA SER A 57 -7.05 11.86 4.45
C SER A 57 -8.19 11.01 3.85
N PRO A 58 -9.26 10.74 4.60
CA PRO A 58 -10.48 10.12 4.05
C PRO A 58 -11.07 10.88 2.87
N ASP A 59 -10.82 12.19 2.77
CA ASP A 59 -11.33 13.04 1.69
C ASP A 59 -10.56 12.87 0.37
N THR A 60 -9.35 12.29 0.43
CA THR A 60 -8.55 11.95 -0.76
C THR A 60 -9.31 10.94 -1.60
N ARG A 61 -9.48 11.19 -2.90
CA ARG A 61 -10.24 10.28 -3.79
C ARG A 61 -9.29 9.34 -4.50
N LEU A 62 -9.17 8.10 -4.02
CA LEU A 62 -8.36 7.02 -4.60
C LEU A 62 -9.23 5.97 -5.32
N GLU A 63 -10.26 6.42 -6.03
CA GLU A 63 -11.19 5.57 -6.76
C GLU A 63 -10.56 5.15 -8.10
N ASN A 64 -10.63 3.86 -8.45
CA ASN A 64 -10.07 3.30 -9.69
C ASN A 64 -8.58 3.60 -9.96
N VAL A 65 -7.77 3.70 -8.90
CA VAL A 65 -6.32 3.87 -9.01
C VAL A 65 -5.66 2.59 -9.51
N ASP A 66 -4.77 2.71 -10.49
CA ASP A 66 -3.90 1.63 -10.92
C ASP A 66 -2.63 1.55 -10.04
N TRP A 67 -2.60 0.54 -9.18
CA TRP A 67 -1.44 0.22 -8.32
C TRP A 67 -0.45 -0.75 -8.98
N GLY A 68 -0.73 -1.21 -10.21
CA GLY A 68 -0.01 -2.26 -10.90
C GLY A 68 0.03 -3.55 -10.07
N ASN A 69 1.23 -3.90 -9.60
CA ASN A 69 1.45 -5.11 -8.80
C ASN A 69 1.24 -4.91 -7.28
N TYR A 70 0.69 -3.77 -6.84
CA TYR A 70 0.52 -3.40 -5.42
C TYR A 70 1.83 -3.36 -4.62
N VAL A 71 2.96 -3.24 -5.32
CA VAL A 71 4.30 -3.11 -4.71
C VAL A 71 4.69 -1.64 -4.78
N LEU A 72 4.76 -1.00 -3.62
CA LEU A 72 5.25 0.37 -3.49
C LEU A 72 6.76 0.44 -3.77
N GLY A 73 7.22 1.60 -4.25
CA GLY A 73 8.66 1.87 -4.42
C GLY A 73 9.42 1.76 -3.09
N ASP A 74 8.76 2.14 -1.98
CA ASP A 74 9.30 2.03 -0.62
C ASP A 74 9.68 0.59 -0.26
N GLU A 75 8.89 -0.39 -0.71
CA GLU A 75 9.18 -1.81 -0.47
C GLU A 75 10.39 -2.27 -1.30
N ARG A 76 10.53 -1.75 -2.53
CA ARG A 76 11.68 -2.04 -3.41
C ARG A 76 12.99 -1.48 -2.84
N LYS A 77 12.93 -0.33 -2.16
CA LYS A 77 14.06 0.27 -1.43
C LYS A 77 14.42 -0.48 -0.13
N GLY A 78 13.62 -1.45 0.29
CA GLY A 78 13.84 -2.22 1.52
C GLY A 78 13.33 -1.53 2.78
N TRP A 79 12.55 -0.45 2.65
CA TRP A 79 11.95 0.25 3.78
C TRP A 79 10.66 -0.43 4.21
N PHE A 80 10.80 -1.60 4.83
CA PHE A 80 9.65 -2.44 5.19
C PHE A 80 8.76 -1.82 6.28
N LEU A 81 9.33 -1.09 7.25
CA LEU A 81 8.54 -0.48 8.33
C LEU A 81 7.62 0.63 7.79
N THR A 82 8.15 1.53 6.98
CA THR A 82 7.37 2.61 6.36
C THR A 82 6.33 2.06 5.39
N SER A 83 6.72 1.09 4.54
CA SER A 83 5.81 0.42 3.61
C SER A 83 4.63 -0.25 4.32
N SER A 84 4.88 -0.89 5.47
CA SER A 84 3.83 -1.48 6.30
C SER A 84 2.82 -0.44 6.76
N ASP A 85 3.27 0.74 7.19
CA ASP A 85 2.37 1.82 7.62
C ASP A 85 1.60 2.44 6.45
N VAL A 86 2.21 2.53 5.26
CA VAL A 86 1.50 2.96 4.04
C VAL A 86 0.40 1.97 3.69
N TYR A 87 0.70 0.67 3.60
CA TYR A 87 -0.30 -0.36 3.29
C TYR A 87 -1.44 -0.39 4.31
N ARG A 88 -1.14 -0.22 5.61
CA ARG A 88 -2.16 -0.13 6.64
C ARG A 88 -3.11 1.04 6.42
N ARG A 89 -2.59 2.22 6.07
CA ARG A 89 -3.39 3.43 5.81
C ARG A 89 -4.24 3.27 4.55
N LEU A 90 -3.65 2.78 3.45
CA LEU A 90 -4.37 2.49 2.21
C LEU A 90 -5.48 1.47 2.45
N LYS A 91 -5.21 0.39 3.18
CA LYS A 91 -6.21 -0.60 3.56
C LYS A 91 -7.40 0.04 4.31
N ILE A 92 -7.13 0.87 5.31
CA ILE A 92 -8.20 1.54 6.09
C ILE A 92 -9.02 2.47 5.18
N TRP A 93 -8.36 3.21 4.29
CA TRP A 93 -9.03 4.07 3.33
C TRP A 93 -9.96 3.26 2.40
N TYR A 94 -9.44 2.22 1.75
CA TYR A 94 -10.22 1.37 0.84
C TYR A 94 -11.35 0.61 1.55
N HIS A 95 -11.13 0.20 2.80
CA HIS A 95 -12.16 -0.41 3.63
C HIS A 95 -13.31 0.57 3.89
N ASN A 96 -12.99 1.82 4.25
CA ASN A 96 -14.00 2.86 4.50
C ASN A 96 -14.73 3.28 3.21
N ALA A 97 -14.06 3.20 2.05
CA ALA A 97 -14.67 3.42 0.73
C ALA A 97 -15.55 2.25 0.25
N GLY A 98 -15.60 1.13 0.99
CA GLY A 98 -16.36 -0.07 0.61
C GLY A 98 -15.69 -0.95 -0.44
N MET A 99 -14.43 -0.68 -0.80
CA MET A 99 -13.65 -1.41 -1.80
C MET A 99 -12.85 -2.54 -1.14
N TYR A 100 -13.56 -3.58 -0.71
CA TYR A 100 -12.98 -4.66 0.09
C TYR A 100 -11.94 -5.51 -0.65
N ASP A 101 -12.06 -5.67 -1.98
CA ASP A 101 -11.13 -6.46 -2.78
C ASP A 101 -9.72 -5.84 -2.75
N ILE A 102 -9.64 -4.53 -2.99
CA ILE A 102 -8.38 -3.77 -2.96
C ILE A 102 -7.83 -3.69 -1.54
N ALA A 103 -8.69 -3.48 -0.55
CA ALA A 103 -8.29 -3.50 0.86
C ALA A 103 -7.68 -4.86 1.26
N GLY A 104 -8.20 -5.96 0.72
CA GLY A 104 -7.67 -7.31 0.92
C GLY A 104 -6.27 -7.51 0.36
N GLU A 105 -5.99 -6.97 -0.83
CA GLU A 105 -4.64 -7.01 -1.42
C GLU A 105 -3.65 -6.20 -0.57
N PHE A 106 -4.03 -4.99 -0.14
CA PHE A 106 -3.18 -4.19 0.75
C PHE A 106 -2.93 -4.84 2.11
N PHE A 107 -3.92 -5.55 2.65
CA PHE A 107 -3.74 -6.36 3.85
C PHE A 107 -2.69 -7.46 3.65
N PHE A 108 -2.75 -8.19 2.53
CA PHE A 108 -1.78 -9.23 2.22
C PHE A 108 -0.35 -8.66 2.06
N ARG A 109 -0.24 -7.49 1.41
CA ARG A 109 1.03 -6.78 1.24
C ARG A 109 1.62 -6.31 2.56
N GLU A 110 0.80 -5.72 3.44
CA GLU A 110 1.18 -5.34 4.80
C GLU A 110 1.81 -6.52 5.55
N MET A 111 1.17 -7.70 5.51
CA MET A 111 1.65 -8.91 6.19
C MET A 111 2.95 -9.45 5.59
N THR A 112 3.06 -9.42 4.26
CA THR A 112 4.26 -9.85 3.54
C THR A 112 5.47 -8.99 3.91
N VAL A 113 5.28 -7.68 3.99
CA VAL A 113 6.34 -6.73 4.34
C VAL A 113 6.74 -6.83 5.81
N LYS A 114 5.79 -6.97 6.74
CA LYS A 114 6.10 -7.22 8.15
C LYS A 114 6.93 -8.49 8.33
N ARG A 115 6.62 -9.55 7.57
CA ARG A 115 7.43 -10.79 7.56
C ARG A 115 8.85 -10.55 7.04
N LYS A 116 9.04 -9.71 6.02
CA LYS A 116 10.36 -9.33 5.51
C LYS A 116 11.14 -8.50 6.54
N ALA A 117 10.46 -7.59 7.25
CA ALA A 117 11.05 -6.76 8.32
C ALA A 117 11.56 -7.58 9.52
N LEU A 118 10.91 -8.72 9.82
CA LEU A 118 11.30 -9.63 10.91
C LEU A 118 12.51 -10.53 10.59
N LYS A 119 13.05 -10.47 9.37
CA LYS A 119 14.13 -11.35 8.90
C LYS A 119 15.59 -10.90 9.18
N PRO A 120 15.93 -9.99 10.13
CA PRO A 120 17.34 -9.76 10.48
C PRO A 120 17.78 -10.58 11.70
N TRP A 121 17.25 -11.80 11.92
CA TRP A 121 17.67 -12.63 13.06
C TRP A 121 18.58 -13.80 12.65
N PRO A 122 19.88 -13.76 13.00
CA PRO A 122 20.75 -14.93 12.94
C PRO A 122 20.64 -15.65 14.29
N ASN A 123 19.71 -16.60 14.48
CA ASN A 123 19.85 -17.71 15.48
C ASN A 123 18.62 -18.64 15.64
N PRO A 124 18.83 -19.87 16.16
CA PRO A 124 17.93 -21.01 16.03
C PRO A 124 16.93 -21.06 17.18
N LEU A 125 15.90 -20.22 17.15
CA LEU A 125 14.80 -20.36 18.09
C LEU A 125 14.06 -21.70 17.87
N PRO A 126 13.63 -22.40 18.94
CA PRO A 126 12.90 -23.67 18.81
C PRO A 126 11.67 -23.46 17.92
N ARG A 127 11.47 -24.36 16.95
CA ARG A 127 10.35 -24.33 15.99
C ARG A 127 8.98 -24.14 16.68
N ALA A 128 8.85 -24.55 17.94
CA ALA A 128 7.66 -24.34 18.78
C ALA A 128 7.36 -22.86 19.07
N TRP A 129 8.38 -22.05 19.34
CA TRP A 129 8.20 -20.61 19.61
C TRP A 129 7.88 -19.82 18.35
N SER A 130 8.46 -20.24 17.21
CA SER A 130 8.08 -19.73 15.89
C SER A 130 6.63 -20.08 15.53
N LYS A 131 6.18 -21.31 15.81
CA LYS A 131 4.77 -21.72 15.62
C LYS A 131 3.82 -20.97 16.55
N PHE A 132 4.24 -20.74 17.79
CA PHE A 132 3.47 -19.98 18.78
C PHE A 132 3.30 -18.52 18.38
N LEU A 133 4.38 -17.85 17.95
CA LEU A 133 4.30 -16.50 17.38
C LEU A 133 3.46 -16.45 16.11
N SER A 134 3.55 -17.45 15.22
CA SER A 134 2.69 -17.52 14.04
C SER A 134 1.22 -17.74 14.35
N LEU A 135 0.92 -18.35 15.51
CA LEU A 135 -0.44 -18.61 15.99
C LEU A 135 -1.04 -17.36 16.66
N ILE A 136 -0.26 -16.63 17.45
CA ILE A 136 -0.70 -15.36 18.07
C ILE A 136 -0.83 -14.27 17.00
N CYS A 137 0.05 -14.27 15.99
CA CYS A 137 -0.07 -13.42 14.80
C CYS A 137 -0.99 -14.03 13.72
N GLY A 138 -1.77 -15.06 14.04
CA GLY A 138 -2.56 -15.86 13.10
C GLY A 138 -3.44 -15.01 12.22
N TYR A 139 -3.04 -14.80 10.96
CA TYR A 139 -3.86 -14.19 9.93
C TYR A 139 -3.28 -14.57 8.56
N GLY A 140 -3.95 -15.48 7.86
CA GLY A 140 -3.67 -15.77 6.45
C GLY A 140 -3.59 -17.24 6.06
N GLU A 141 -4.51 -18.09 6.51
CA GLU A 141 -4.89 -19.21 5.66
C GLU A 141 -5.92 -18.68 4.66
N ARG A 142 -5.56 -18.71 3.36
CA ARG A 142 -6.51 -18.44 2.28
C ARG A 142 -7.66 -19.45 2.44
N PRO A 143 -8.94 -19.05 2.56
CA PRO A 143 -9.99 -19.97 2.18
C PRO A 143 -9.84 -20.14 0.67
N LEU A 144 -9.15 -21.21 0.26
CA LEU A 144 -9.22 -21.72 -1.09
C LEU A 144 -10.71 -21.77 -1.45
N ARG A 145 -11.07 -21.13 -2.56
CA ARG A 145 -12.41 -21.15 -3.15
C ARG A 145 -12.98 -22.56 -2.99
N VAL A 146 -13.98 -22.70 -2.13
CA VAL A 146 -14.79 -23.92 -2.07
C VAL A 146 -15.50 -23.98 -3.41
N PHE A 147 -14.97 -24.81 -4.31
CA PHE A 147 -15.65 -25.19 -5.53
C PHE A 147 -17.06 -25.65 -5.13
N HIS A 148 -18.09 -24.96 -5.65
CA HIS A 148 -19.42 -25.53 -5.74
C HIS A 148 -19.30 -26.84 -6.53
N GLY A 149 -19.51 -27.95 -5.83
CA GLY A 149 -19.73 -29.24 -6.45
C GLY A 149 -21.14 -29.30 -7.01
N VAL A 150 -21.22 -29.73 -8.27
CA VAL A 150 -22.27 -30.53 -8.92
C VAL A 150 -23.71 -30.04 -8.82
#